data_AF-A0A679J1Y2-F1
#
_entry.id   AF-A0A679J1Y2-F1
#
_cell.length_a   1.000
_cell.length_b   1.000
_cell.length_c   1.000
_cell.angle_alpha   90.00
_cell.angle_beta   90.00
_cell.angle_gamma   90.00
#
_symmetry.space_group_name_H-M   'P 1'
#
loop_
_entity.id
_entity.type
_entity.pdbx_description
1 polymer ?
#
loop_
_entity_poly.entity_id
_entity_poly.type
_entity_poly.pdbx_seq_one_letter_code
_entity_poly.pdbx_strand_id
1 'polypeptide(L)'
;MKTRTAALAALALATIAGCTNMTPTVPQRQLMLVANDEKQSWNDAGGVMLGPMGRDTVQVLDIGTDPLAPKVLGTLQLDNTIAGPPTNLAITPGETLALVANSLNVIEENGVRKQVPDNRLFVIDLTTTPPKLLDTLQLGKQPSGLSINRAGTLALVANRADNSVSVLRIAGKKVTPIDTVAMGDSVAHVRFTPDGKRALAAKFPSHKIALLDVNGEKVSYNKVDLAAGLWPYNVDVTPDGKLALTADNGNSGASDGQVDTVSVIDMEAAPPRVVDKVVVGDGPEGLAVSPTGRHAVAVILRGSNSAKNAYFYNRDGSVVLLKIDGKKVTRANEVVVRGLPEGAVWSADGKYLYVGNFIDQDISILRLDGDTLVPTGKSVPLQGHPAAMRGTMTH
;
A
#
# COMPACT_ATOMS: atom_id res chain seq x y z
N MET A 1 51.93 -57.91 21.16
CA MET A 1 51.77 -57.00 20.01
C MET A 1 50.56 -57.51 19.22
N LYS A 2 49.35 -56.92 19.33
CA LYS A 2 48.80 -55.81 18.49
C LYS A 2 49.22 -56.00 17.01
N THR A 3 48.37 -56.22 16.00
CA THR A 3 47.01 -55.72 15.73
C THR A 3 46.41 -56.37 14.47
N ARG A 4 45.11 -56.67 14.53
CA ARG A 4 43.99 -56.38 13.58
C ARG A 4 44.02 -56.81 12.09
N THR A 5 42.92 -57.49 11.77
CA THR A 5 42.22 -57.73 10.50
C THR A 5 41.99 -56.46 9.65
N ALA A 6 42.06 -56.61 8.32
CA ALA A 6 41.46 -55.68 7.36
C ALA A 6 40.84 -56.47 6.19
N ALA A 7 39.51 -56.42 6.09
CA ALA A 7 38.74 -56.89 4.94
C ALA A 7 38.56 -55.73 3.97
N LEU A 8 38.84 -55.94 2.68
CA LEU A 8 38.47 -55.03 1.61
C LEU A 8 36.97 -55.19 1.32
N ALA A 9 36.21 -54.11 1.48
CA ALA A 9 34.89 -53.95 0.87
C ALA A 9 34.95 -52.75 -0.08
N ALA A 10 34.70 -53.01 -1.36
CA ALA A 10 34.57 -51.98 -2.38
C ALA A 10 33.24 -51.23 -2.18
N LEU A 11 33.31 -49.92 -1.96
CA LEU A 11 32.14 -49.05 -1.92
C LEU A 11 31.95 -48.41 -3.31
N ALA A 12 30.83 -48.70 -3.96
CA ALA A 12 30.38 -48.05 -5.18
C ALA A 12 30.00 -46.58 -4.88
N LEU A 13 30.57 -45.63 -5.62
CA LEU A 13 30.07 -44.25 -5.64
C LEU A 13 28.79 -44.18 -6.45
N ALA A 14 27.66 -43.95 -5.79
CA ALA A 14 26.44 -43.50 -6.42
C ALA A 14 26.47 -41.95 -6.46
N THR A 15 26.73 -41.38 -7.63
CA THR A 15 26.51 -39.95 -7.89
C THR A 15 25.01 -39.69 -7.99
N ILE A 16 24.42 -39.14 -6.92
CA ILE A 16 23.06 -38.61 -6.96
C ILE A 16 23.14 -37.25 -7.68
N ALA A 17 22.86 -37.25 -8.98
CA ALA A 17 22.54 -36.03 -9.70
C ALA A 17 21.21 -35.50 -9.14
N GLY A 18 21.29 -34.46 -8.31
CA GLY A 18 20.12 -33.73 -7.83
C GLY A 18 19.49 -32.96 -8.97
N CYS A 19 18.58 -33.60 -9.71
CA CYS A 19 17.64 -32.89 -10.56
C CYS A 19 16.75 -32.05 -9.65
N THR A 20 17.00 -30.74 -9.58
CA THR A 20 16.04 -29.78 -9.06
C THR A 20 14.80 -29.87 -9.94
N ASN A 21 13.75 -30.53 -9.44
CA ASN A 21 12.41 -30.40 -9.98
C ASN A 21 11.99 -28.95 -9.79
N MET A 22 12.33 -28.10 -10.78
CA MET A 22 11.58 -26.87 -11.02
C MET A 22 10.20 -27.33 -11.50
N THR A 23 9.30 -27.59 -10.55
CA THR A 23 7.87 -27.59 -10.87
C THR A 23 7.58 -26.24 -11.51
N PRO A 24 7.03 -26.20 -12.74
CA PRO A 24 6.58 -24.95 -13.32
C PRO A 24 5.62 -24.30 -12.31
N THR A 25 5.93 -23.09 -11.86
CA THR A 25 4.96 -22.29 -11.11
C THR A 25 3.79 -22.06 -12.05
N VAL A 26 2.68 -22.76 -11.81
CA VAL A 26 1.41 -22.45 -12.45
C VAL A 26 1.15 -20.96 -12.21
N PRO A 27 0.79 -20.17 -13.24
CA PRO A 27 0.41 -18.78 -13.04
C PRO A 27 -0.67 -18.71 -11.96
N GLN A 28 -0.32 -18.21 -10.79
CA GLN A 28 -1.27 -18.09 -9.69
C GLN A 28 -2.00 -16.77 -9.90
N ARG A 29 -3.33 -16.85 -10.03
CA ARG A 29 -4.22 -15.68 -10.04
C ARG A 29 -3.81 -14.74 -8.89
N GLN A 30 -3.60 -13.48 -9.22
CA GLN A 30 -3.35 -12.43 -8.26
C GLN A 30 -4.23 -11.24 -8.63
N LEU A 31 -5.03 -10.77 -7.69
CA LEU A 31 -5.88 -9.62 -7.86
C LEU A 31 -5.19 -8.33 -7.46
N MET A 32 -5.55 -7.27 -8.17
CA MET A 32 -5.25 -5.90 -7.86
C MET A 32 -6.54 -5.09 -7.93
N LEU A 33 -6.75 -4.24 -6.93
CA LEU A 33 -7.80 -3.24 -6.91
C LEU A 33 -7.22 -1.89 -7.30
N VAL A 34 -8.02 -1.12 -8.03
CA VAL A 34 -7.75 0.27 -8.37
C VAL A 34 -9.00 1.07 -8.06
N ALA A 35 -8.89 2.05 -7.18
CA ALA A 35 -9.99 2.96 -6.86
C ALA A 35 -9.73 4.31 -7.52
N ASN A 36 -10.62 4.71 -8.42
CA ASN A 36 -10.51 5.91 -9.24
C ASN A 36 -11.33 7.05 -8.65
N ASP A 37 -10.80 8.27 -8.63
CA ASP A 37 -11.50 9.50 -8.22
C ASP A 37 -11.71 10.43 -9.42
N GLU A 38 -12.96 10.70 -9.77
CA GLU A 38 -13.35 11.54 -10.90
C GLU A 38 -13.82 12.94 -10.48
N LYS A 39 -13.53 13.32 -9.24
CA LYS A 39 -14.02 14.55 -8.60
C LYS A 39 -12.92 15.53 -8.26
N GLN A 40 -11.65 15.14 -8.29
CA GLN A 40 -10.55 16.04 -7.98
C GLN A 40 -9.61 16.18 -9.17
N SER A 41 -9.24 17.42 -9.48
CA SER A 41 -8.26 17.77 -10.51
C SER A 41 -7.51 19.03 -10.09
N TRP A 42 -6.54 19.48 -10.88
CA TRP A 42 -5.74 20.68 -10.61
C TRP A 42 -5.72 21.60 -11.83
N ASN A 43 -5.81 22.91 -11.60
CA ASN A 43 -5.60 23.92 -12.64
C ASN A 43 -4.10 24.22 -12.85
N ASP A 44 -3.79 25.04 -13.85
CA ASP A 44 -2.40 25.42 -14.18
C ASP A 44 -1.65 26.14 -13.06
N ALA A 45 -2.38 26.75 -12.11
CA ALA A 45 -1.83 27.38 -10.91
C ALA A 45 -1.70 26.40 -9.73
N GLY A 46 -1.91 25.10 -9.93
CA GLY A 46 -1.84 24.07 -8.88
C GLY A 46 -3.03 24.10 -7.91
N GLY A 47 -4.08 24.87 -8.22
CA GLY A 47 -5.29 24.96 -7.41
C GLY A 47 -6.19 23.75 -7.63
N VAL A 48 -6.65 23.16 -6.52
CA VAL A 48 -7.60 22.04 -6.55
C VAL A 48 -8.93 22.46 -7.15
N MET A 49 -9.42 21.67 -8.09
CA MET A 49 -10.72 21.82 -8.75
C MET A 49 -11.61 20.62 -8.41
N LEU A 50 -12.80 20.91 -7.88
CA LEU A 50 -13.76 19.89 -7.48
C LEU A 50 -14.90 19.71 -8.50
N GLY A 51 -15.07 18.48 -8.97
CA GLY A 51 -16.14 18.00 -9.83
C GLY A 51 -17.35 17.44 -9.03
N PRO A 52 -18.44 17.08 -9.73
CA PRO A 52 -19.59 16.43 -9.12
C PRO A 52 -19.29 14.97 -8.72
N MET A 53 -20.02 14.45 -7.73
CA MET A 53 -19.99 13.04 -7.31
C MET A 53 -20.54 12.07 -8.37
N GLY A 54 -20.33 10.77 -8.17
CA GLY A 54 -21.04 9.70 -8.88
C GLY A 54 -20.37 9.16 -10.14
N ARG A 55 -19.11 9.54 -10.40
CA ARG A 55 -18.31 9.02 -11.53
C ARG A 55 -17.12 8.14 -11.11
N ASP A 56 -16.84 8.05 -9.82
CA ASP A 56 -15.77 7.23 -9.26
C ASP A 56 -16.02 5.74 -9.48
N THR A 57 -14.94 4.99 -9.63
CA THR A 57 -15.04 3.54 -9.86
C THR A 57 -14.03 2.77 -9.04
N VAL A 58 -14.37 1.53 -8.72
CA VAL A 58 -13.42 0.53 -8.23
C VAL A 58 -13.29 -0.55 -9.29
N GLN A 59 -12.09 -0.71 -9.84
CA GLN A 59 -11.75 -1.75 -10.81
C GLN A 59 -11.04 -2.91 -10.12
N VAL A 60 -11.40 -4.14 -10.49
CA VAL A 60 -10.70 -5.37 -10.08
C VAL A 60 -9.96 -5.91 -11.29
N LEU A 61 -8.64 -6.06 -11.18
CA LEU A 61 -7.75 -6.54 -12.23
C LEU A 61 -7.11 -7.87 -11.82
N ASP A 62 -6.92 -8.77 -12.78
CA ASP A 62 -5.98 -9.90 -12.67
C ASP A 62 -4.61 -9.47 -13.18
N ILE A 63 -3.62 -9.53 -12.30
CA ILE A 63 -2.20 -9.23 -12.56
C ILE A 63 -1.31 -10.47 -12.48
N GLY A 64 -1.88 -11.65 -12.17
CA GLY A 64 -1.14 -12.90 -11.98
C GLY A 64 -1.04 -13.74 -13.25
N THR A 65 -2.06 -13.72 -14.12
CA THR A 65 -2.07 -14.52 -15.35
C THR A 65 -1.04 -14.04 -16.38
N ASP A 66 -0.99 -12.73 -16.64
CA ASP A 66 0.04 -12.09 -17.46
C ASP A 66 0.45 -10.75 -16.81
N PRO A 67 1.61 -10.71 -16.15
CA PRO A 67 2.07 -9.49 -15.47
C PRO A 67 2.32 -8.29 -16.39
N LEU A 68 2.44 -8.49 -17.70
CA LEU A 68 2.64 -7.42 -18.68
C LEU A 68 1.33 -7.02 -19.38
N ALA A 69 0.24 -7.75 -19.14
CA ALA A 69 -1.08 -7.46 -19.65
C ALA A 69 -2.19 -7.67 -18.59
N PRO A 70 -2.20 -6.88 -17.50
CA PRO A 70 -3.28 -6.90 -16.52
C PRO A 70 -4.67 -6.85 -17.14
N LYS A 71 -5.57 -7.71 -16.68
CA LYS A 71 -6.92 -7.84 -17.24
C LYS A 71 -7.97 -7.34 -16.26
N VAL A 72 -8.78 -6.36 -16.66
CA VAL A 72 -9.96 -5.94 -15.88
C VAL A 72 -10.98 -7.09 -15.84
N LEU A 73 -11.31 -7.53 -14.62
CA LEU A 73 -12.34 -8.55 -14.34
C LEU A 73 -13.71 -7.93 -14.10
N GLY A 74 -13.75 -6.66 -13.68
CA GLY A 74 -14.95 -5.85 -13.64
C GLY A 74 -14.73 -4.51 -12.98
N THR A 75 -15.75 -3.66 -13.10
CA THR A 75 -15.80 -2.30 -12.56
C THR A 75 -17.07 -2.13 -11.74
N LEU A 76 -16.95 -1.52 -10.56
CA LEU A 76 -18.08 -1.09 -9.75
C LEU A 76 -18.10 0.44 -9.68
N GLN A 77 -19.28 1.04 -9.85
CA GLN A 77 -19.48 2.48 -9.62
C GLN A 77 -19.60 2.73 -8.11
N LEU A 78 -18.50 3.10 -7.46
CA LEU A 78 -18.41 3.30 -6.02
C LEU A 78 -17.59 4.56 -5.77
N ASP A 79 -18.07 5.42 -4.89
CA ASP A 79 -17.37 6.66 -4.52
C ASP A 79 -15.98 6.36 -3.95
N ASN A 80 -15.00 7.18 -4.28
CA ASN A 80 -13.63 7.07 -3.78
C ASN A 80 -12.97 8.45 -3.76
N THR A 81 -11.83 8.64 -3.10
CA THR A 81 -11.11 9.91 -3.23
C THR A 81 -9.59 9.78 -3.23
N ILE A 82 -8.92 10.68 -3.95
CA ILE A 82 -7.47 10.90 -3.83
C ILE A 82 -7.08 11.62 -2.54
N ALA A 83 -8.04 12.27 -1.87
CA ALA A 83 -7.78 13.00 -0.63
C ALA A 83 -7.64 12.05 0.57
N GLY A 84 -6.49 11.40 0.66
CA GLY A 84 -6.14 10.39 1.66
C GLY A 84 -4.87 9.65 1.22
N PRO A 85 -4.28 8.79 2.07
CA PRO A 85 -3.20 7.94 1.61
C PRO A 85 -3.71 6.98 0.53
N PRO A 86 -2.89 6.57 -0.44
CA PRO A 86 -3.29 5.70 -1.56
C PRO A 86 -3.50 4.23 -1.15
N THR A 87 -3.98 4.00 0.08
CA THR A 87 -4.09 2.71 0.77
C THR A 87 -5.45 2.51 1.45
N ASN A 88 -6.48 3.23 1.02
CA ASN A 88 -7.86 3.11 1.54
C ASN A 88 -8.62 1.87 1.04
N LEU A 89 -7.89 0.82 0.64
CA LEU A 89 -8.44 -0.44 0.18
C LEU A 89 -7.57 -1.64 0.54
N ALA A 90 -8.18 -2.81 0.67
CA ALA A 90 -7.49 -4.08 0.92
C ALA A 90 -8.25 -5.28 0.37
N ILE A 91 -7.50 -6.33 0.03
CA ILE A 91 -7.99 -7.64 -0.41
C ILE A 91 -7.72 -8.65 0.71
N THR A 92 -8.68 -9.53 1.01
CA THR A 92 -8.44 -10.64 1.94
C THR A 92 -7.38 -11.60 1.38
N PRO A 93 -6.57 -12.29 2.21
CA PRO A 93 -5.52 -13.20 1.73
C PRO A 93 -6.00 -14.29 0.75
N GLY A 94 -7.26 -14.75 0.90
CA GLY A 94 -7.88 -15.72 -0.01
C GLY A 94 -8.54 -15.11 -1.26
N GLU A 95 -8.39 -13.82 -1.49
CA GLU A 95 -9.00 -13.08 -2.62
C GLU A 95 -10.52 -13.26 -2.72
N THR A 96 -11.19 -13.34 -1.56
CA THR A 96 -12.63 -13.57 -1.47
C THR A 96 -13.41 -12.27 -1.28
N LEU A 97 -12.81 -11.29 -0.61
CA LEU A 97 -13.41 -9.99 -0.34
C LEU A 97 -12.41 -8.87 -0.61
N ALA A 98 -12.95 -7.72 -1.02
CA ALA A 98 -12.28 -6.43 -0.97
C ALA A 98 -13.02 -5.49 -0.02
N LEU A 99 -12.25 -4.67 0.69
CA LEU A 99 -12.74 -3.53 1.47
C LEU A 99 -12.24 -2.24 0.81
N VAL A 100 -13.11 -1.27 0.61
CA VAL A 100 -12.76 0.05 0.04
C VAL A 100 -13.44 1.13 0.86
N ALA A 101 -12.67 2.03 1.47
CA ALA A 101 -13.19 3.14 2.26
C ALA A 101 -13.34 4.40 1.41
N ASN A 102 -14.45 5.12 1.53
CA ASN A 102 -14.55 6.47 0.96
C ASN A 102 -14.26 7.51 2.04
N SER A 103 -13.18 8.28 1.88
CA SER A 103 -12.72 9.22 2.91
C SER A 103 -13.49 10.54 2.91
N LEU A 104 -13.70 11.13 1.73
CA LEU A 104 -14.36 12.43 1.57
C LEU A 104 -15.44 12.37 0.49
N ASN A 105 -16.49 13.16 0.68
CA ASN A 105 -17.46 13.52 -0.34
C ASN A 105 -17.25 14.98 -0.77
N VAL A 106 -17.76 15.32 -1.95
CA VAL A 106 -17.89 16.69 -2.42
C VAL A 106 -19.36 17.09 -2.29
N ILE A 107 -19.61 18.19 -1.59
CA ILE A 107 -20.94 18.82 -1.53
C ILE A 107 -20.88 20.22 -2.15
N GLU A 108 -22.02 20.71 -2.61
CA GLU A 108 -22.18 22.05 -3.15
C GLU A 108 -23.05 22.88 -2.20
N GLU A 109 -22.49 23.98 -1.68
CA GLU A 109 -23.19 24.96 -0.85
C GLU A 109 -22.99 26.35 -1.45
N ASN A 110 -24.09 27.07 -1.71
CA ASN A 110 -24.06 28.42 -2.29
C ASN A 110 -23.24 28.53 -3.60
N GLY A 111 -23.28 27.48 -4.44
CA GLY A 111 -22.52 27.41 -5.69
C GLY A 111 -21.02 27.14 -5.53
N VAL A 112 -20.55 26.86 -4.30
CA VAL A 112 -19.16 26.49 -4.01
C VAL A 112 -19.11 25.02 -3.62
N ARG A 113 -18.26 24.25 -4.30
CA ARG A 113 -17.99 22.86 -3.94
C ARG A 113 -16.91 22.78 -2.88
N LYS A 114 -17.12 21.93 -1.89
CA LYS A 114 -16.15 21.66 -0.82
C LYS A 114 -16.13 20.17 -0.47
N GLN A 115 -14.98 19.69 -0.02
CA GLN A 115 -14.85 18.35 0.53
C GLN A 115 -15.37 18.30 1.97
N VAL A 116 -16.07 17.23 2.31
CA VAL A 116 -16.56 16.93 3.66
C VAL A 116 -16.27 15.47 4.00
N PRO A 117 -15.96 15.14 5.27
CA PRO A 117 -15.78 13.75 5.69
C PRO A 117 -16.97 12.85 5.36
N ASP A 118 -16.66 11.67 4.79
CA ASP A 118 -17.59 10.54 4.67
C ASP A 118 -17.24 9.50 5.77
N ASN A 119 -17.98 8.42 5.86
CA ASN A 119 -17.83 7.32 6.80
C ASN A 119 -18.16 5.95 6.18
N ARG A 120 -18.34 5.87 4.85
CA ARG A 120 -18.67 4.63 4.14
C ARG A 120 -17.47 3.71 3.96
N LEU A 121 -17.71 2.41 4.16
CA LEU A 121 -16.83 1.30 3.74
C LEU A 121 -17.63 0.33 2.86
N PHE A 122 -17.17 0.11 1.64
CA PHE A 122 -17.74 -0.86 0.71
C PHE A 122 -17.11 -2.24 0.90
N VAL A 123 -17.96 -3.27 0.95
CA VAL A 123 -17.56 -4.67 1.00
C VAL A 123 -17.89 -5.33 -0.33
N ILE A 124 -16.89 -5.84 -1.03
CA ILE A 124 -17.04 -6.35 -2.41
C ILE A 124 -16.72 -7.85 -2.44
N ASP A 125 -17.58 -8.64 -3.06
CA ASP A 125 -17.37 -10.05 -3.38
C ASP A 125 -16.45 -10.23 -4.57
N LEU A 126 -15.29 -10.85 -4.34
CA LEU A 126 -14.30 -11.14 -5.37
C LEU A 126 -14.38 -12.58 -5.89
N THR A 127 -15.29 -13.40 -5.37
CA THR A 127 -15.49 -14.80 -5.82
C THR A 127 -16.44 -14.90 -7.02
N THR A 128 -16.94 -13.78 -7.53
CA THR A 128 -17.82 -13.70 -8.69
C THR A 128 -17.17 -12.89 -9.80
N THR A 129 -17.56 -13.13 -11.05
CA THR A 129 -17.07 -12.37 -12.21
C THR A 129 -18.27 -11.98 -13.07
N PRO A 130 -18.63 -10.68 -13.15
CA PRO A 130 -17.96 -9.55 -12.50
C PRO A 130 -18.10 -9.56 -10.95
N PRO A 131 -17.15 -8.95 -10.22
CA PRO A 131 -17.24 -8.72 -8.77
C PRO A 131 -18.48 -7.88 -8.42
N LYS A 132 -18.97 -8.03 -7.19
CA LYS A 132 -20.25 -7.43 -6.75
C LYS A 132 -20.15 -6.76 -5.39
N LEU A 133 -20.81 -5.62 -5.22
CA LEU A 133 -20.99 -5.02 -3.90
C LEU A 133 -21.88 -5.95 -3.05
N LEU A 134 -21.41 -6.30 -1.86
CA LEU A 134 -22.16 -7.08 -0.88
C LEU A 134 -22.84 -6.20 0.15
N ASP A 135 -22.12 -5.21 0.66
CA ASP A 135 -22.56 -4.39 1.77
C ASP A 135 -21.88 -3.01 1.76
N THR A 136 -22.49 -2.04 2.44
CA THR A 136 -21.92 -0.73 2.72
C THR A 136 -22.07 -0.44 4.21
N LEU A 137 -20.93 -0.42 4.91
CA LEU A 137 -20.86 -0.17 6.34
C LEU A 137 -20.63 1.31 6.63
N GLN A 138 -21.00 1.73 7.83
CA GLN A 138 -20.75 3.06 8.39
C GLN A 138 -19.71 2.92 9.50
N LEU A 139 -18.61 3.68 9.40
CA LEU A 139 -17.49 3.69 10.36
C LEU A 139 -17.38 5.05 11.05
N GLY A 140 -16.18 5.36 11.58
CA GLY A 140 -15.82 6.72 11.94
C GLY A 140 -15.61 7.60 10.69
N LYS A 141 -15.56 8.92 10.90
CA LYS A 141 -15.39 9.92 9.84
C LYS A 141 -14.00 9.89 9.21
N GLN A 142 -14.01 10.10 7.91
CA GLN A 142 -12.88 10.05 7.00
C GLN A 142 -12.11 8.73 7.10
N PRO A 143 -12.77 7.57 6.88
CA PRO A 143 -12.10 6.29 6.84
C PRO A 143 -11.12 6.32 5.67
N SER A 144 -9.84 6.13 5.97
CA SER A 144 -8.71 6.38 5.09
C SER A 144 -7.93 5.09 4.90
N GLY A 145 -6.62 5.08 5.19
CA GLY A 145 -5.78 3.90 5.03
C GLY A 145 -6.20 2.74 5.94
N LEU A 146 -6.24 1.53 5.38
CA LEU A 146 -6.71 0.33 6.08
C LEU A 146 -5.85 -0.91 5.79
N SER A 147 -5.95 -1.91 6.67
CA SER A 147 -5.28 -3.21 6.50
C SER A 147 -6.12 -4.35 7.05
N ILE A 148 -6.00 -5.52 6.41
CA ILE A 148 -6.53 -6.80 6.88
C ILE A 148 -5.37 -7.62 7.46
N ASN A 149 -5.61 -8.36 8.55
CA ASN A 149 -4.61 -9.27 9.11
C ASN A 149 -4.41 -10.51 8.21
N ARG A 150 -3.30 -11.23 8.38
CA ARG A 150 -2.98 -12.40 7.54
C ARG A 150 -3.95 -13.57 7.67
N ALA A 151 -4.62 -13.68 8.81
CA ALA A 151 -5.67 -14.68 8.98
C ALA A 151 -6.93 -14.35 8.15
N GLY A 152 -7.08 -13.11 7.67
CA GLY A 152 -8.28 -12.67 6.96
C GLY A 152 -9.50 -12.54 7.86
N THR A 153 -9.30 -12.37 9.18
CA THR A 153 -10.36 -12.37 10.20
C THR A 153 -10.58 -11.02 10.85
N LEU A 154 -9.65 -10.08 10.70
CA LEU A 154 -9.71 -8.75 11.30
C LEU A 154 -9.22 -7.69 10.31
N ALA A 155 -9.94 -6.57 10.22
CA ALA A 155 -9.49 -5.37 9.52
C ALA A 155 -9.43 -4.17 10.48
N LEU A 156 -8.48 -3.28 10.22
CA LEU A 156 -8.35 -2.00 10.88
C LEU A 156 -8.45 -0.89 9.85
N VAL A 157 -9.22 0.16 10.17
CA VAL A 157 -9.43 1.32 9.30
C VAL A 157 -9.10 2.58 10.10
N ALA A 158 -8.16 3.38 9.61
CA ALA A 158 -7.86 4.68 10.20
C ALA A 158 -8.97 5.69 9.86
N ASN A 159 -9.54 6.34 10.86
CA ASN A 159 -10.57 7.37 10.70
C ASN A 159 -9.94 8.73 10.97
N ARG A 160 -9.52 9.42 9.92
CA ARG A 160 -8.64 10.60 10.01
C ARG A 160 -9.34 11.78 10.71
N ALA A 161 -10.60 12.06 10.38
CA ALA A 161 -11.36 13.16 10.98
C ALA A 161 -11.93 12.82 12.37
N ASP A 162 -12.04 11.53 12.70
CA ASP A 162 -12.52 11.05 14.00
C ASP A 162 -11.41 10.69 14.99
N ASN A 163 -10.13 10.83 14.60
CA ASN A 163 -8.98 10.57 15.46
C ASN A 163 -9.00 9.16 16.11
N SER A 164 -9.43 8.16 15.34
CA SER A 164 -9.68 6.80 15.82
C SER A 164 -9.30 5.74 14.79
N VAL A 165 -9.26 4.48 15.22
CA VAL A 165 -9.15 3.31 14.34
C VAL A 165 -10.38 2.41 14.56
N SER A 166 -11.15 2.13 13.51
CA SER A 166 -12.24 1.15 13.57
C SER A 166 -11.69 -0.28 13.49
N VAL A 167 -12.24 -1.18 14.30
CA VAL A 167 -11.90 -2.61 14.33
C VAL A 167 -13.06 -3.39 13.74
N LEU A 168 -12.79 -4.16 12.68
CA LEU A 168 -13.81 -4.93 11.95
C LEU A 168 -13.49 -6.42 12.00
N ARG A 169 -14.47 -7.23 12.41
CA ARG A 169 -14.42 -8.69 12.25
C ARG A 169 -14.74 -9.06 10.80
N ILE A 170 -14.03 -10.04 10.26
CA ILE A 170 -14.32 -10.69 8.99
C ILE A 170 -14.61 -12.17 9.27
N ALA A 171 -15.82 -12.62 8.93
CA ALA A 171 -16.25 -14.00 9.08
C ALA A 171 -16.87 -14.47 7.76
N GLY A 172 -16.08 -15.18 6.95
CA GLY A 172 -16.46 -15.52 5.58
C GLY A 172 -16.68 -14.27 4.74
N LYS A 173 -17.89 -14.09 4.20
CA LYS A 173 -18.27 -12.90 3.41
C LYS A 173 -18.86 -11.75 4.24
N LYS A 174 -19.00 -11.92 5.55
CA LYS A 174 -19.58 -10.91 6.43
C LYS A 174 -18.49 -10.09 7.11
N VAL A 175 -18.62 -8.77 7.03
CA VAL A 175 -17.77 -7.80 7.73
C VAL A 175 -18.62 -7.12 8.78
N THR A 176 -18.10 -6.90 9.99
CA THR A 176 -18.87 -6.31 11.09
C THR A 176 -17.97 -5.38 11.91
N PRO A 177 -18.32 -4.09 12.09
CA PRO A 177 -17.62 -3.25 13.05
C PRO A 177 -17.87 -3.76 14.47
N ILE A 178 -16.80 -3.93 15.25
CA ILE A 178 -16.87 -4.53 16.59
C ILE A 178 -16.27 -3.65 17.68
N ASP A 179 -15.39 -2.71 17.34
CA ASP A 179 -14.78 -1.79 18.30
C ASP A 179 -14.26 -0.53 17.58
N THR A 180 -13.89 0.49 18.35
CA THR A 180 -13.20 1.69 17.87
C THR A 180 -12.16 2.13 18.89
N VAL A 181 -10.91 2.21 18.46
CA VAL A 181 -9.77 2.61 19.29
C VAL A 181 -9.55 4.11 19.18
N ALA A 182 -9.69 4.83 20.28
CA ALA A 182 -9.36 6.25 20.34
C ALA A 182 -7.84 6.46 20.27
N MET A 183 -7.37 7.19 19.25
CA MET A 183 -5.94 7.45 19.06
C MET A 183 -5.51 8.78 19.69
N GLY A 184 -6.46 9.67 19.94
CA GLY A 184 -6.25 11.00 20.55
C GLY A 184 -5.61 12.02 19.60
N ASP A 185 -5.35 11.62 18.35
CA ASP A 185 -4.81 12.43 17.28
C ASP A 185 -5.20 11.81 15.93
N SER A 186 -5.08 12.56 14.85
CA SER A 186 -5.45 12.12 13.52
C SER A 186 -4.51 11.04 12.99
N VAL A 187 -5.09 9.98 12.42
CA VAL A 187 -4.35 8.84 11.86
C VAL A 187 -4.69 8.67 10.38
N ALA A 188 -3.67 8.55 9.53
CA ALA A 188 -3.84 8.43 8.07
C ALA A 188 -3.98 6.98 7.61
N HIS A 189 -3.13 6.08 8.13
CA HIS A 189 -3.08 4.67 7.74
C HIS A 189 -2.81 3.78 8.96
N VAL A 190 -3.29 2.53 8.91
CA VAL A 190 -3.02 1.50 9.92
C VAL A 190 -2.60 0.20 9.25
N ARG A 191 -1.58 -0.46 9.80
CA ARG A 191 -0.97 -1.66 9.22
C ARG A 191 -0.70 -2.73 10.28
N PHE A 192 -1.22 -3.93 10.07
CA PHE A 192 -0.90 -5.08 10.93
C PHE A 192 0.56 -5.50 10.78
N THR A 193 1.16 -5.95 11.88
CA THR A 193 2.40 -6.74 11.79
C THR A 193 2.11 -8.14 11.27
N PRO A 194 3.11 -8.76 10.61
CA PRO A 194 3.11 -10.13 10.15
C PRO A 194 2.57 -11.22 11.08
N ASP A 195 2.87 -11.12 12.37
CA ASP A 195 2.44 -12.08 13.39
C ASP A 195 0.99 -11.84 13.87
N GLY A 196 0.35 -10.77 13.41
CA GLY A 196 -1.00 -10.36 13.81
C GLY A 196 -1.12 -9.88 15.26
N LYS A 197 0.00 -9.67 15.97
CA LYS A 197 0.01 -9.30 17.40
C LYS A 197 0.12 -7.80 17.64
N ARG A 198 0.55 -7.04 16.64
CA ARG A 198 0.64 -5.58 16.68
C ARG A 198 0.04 -4.96 15.42
N ALA A 199 -0.23 -3.67 15.50
CA ALA A 199 -0.42 -2.83 14.33
C ALA A 199 0.31 -1.50 14.53
N LEU A 200 0.67 -0.85 13.42
CA LEU A 200 1.26 0.48 13.39
C LEU A 200 0.23 1.45 12.80
N ALA A 201 0.02 2.61 13.42
CA ALA A 201 -0.84 3.66 12.90
C ALA A 201 -0.06 4.95 12.67
N ALA A 202 -0.15 5.51 11.47
CA ALA A 202 0.53 6.73 11.09
C ALA A 202 -0.22 7.96 11.60
N LYS A 203 0.30 8.60 12.64
CA LYS A 203 -0.21 9.86 13.19
C LYS A 203 0.40 11.02 12.40
N PHE A 204 -0.25 11.34 11.29
CA PHE A 204 0.32 12.19 10.26
C PHE A 204 0.67 13.62 10.76
N PRO A 205 -0.18 14.36 11.53
CA PRO A 205 0.13 15.74 11.92
C PRO A 205 1.17 15.84 13.02
N SER A 206 1.31 14.79 13.84
CA SER A 206 2.27 14.76 14.95
C SER A 206 3.58 14.06 14.62
N HIS A 207 3.78 13.69 13.36
CA HIS A 207 5.03 13.13 12.84
C HIS A 207 5.45 11.85 13.55
N LYS A 208 4.48 10.98 13.84
CA LYS A 208 4.65 9.80 14.68
C LYS A 208 4.02 8.55 14.08
N ILE A 209 4.56 7.40 14.46
CA ILE A 209 3.92 6.09 14.28
C ILE A 209 3.52 5.55 15.66
N ALA A 210 2.23 5.35 15.87
CA ALA A 210 1.70 4.74 17.09
C ALA A 210 1.71 3.21 17.00
N LEU A 211 2.01 2.54 18.12
CA LEU A 211 1.86 1.09 18.24
C LEU A 211 0.53 0.71 18.88
N LEU A 212 -0.14 -0.25 18.26
CA LEU A 212 -1.34 -0.89 18.79
C LEU A 212 -1.02 -2.35 19.12
N ASP A 213 -1.51 -2.82 20.25
CA ASP A 213 -1.49 -4.23 20.61
C ASP A 213 -2.76 -4.91 20.07
N VAL A 214 -2.60 -6.13 19.55
CA VAL A 214 -3.69 -6.94 18.99
C VAL A 214 -3.73 -8.28 19.71
N ASN A 215 -4.82 -8.56 20.41
CA ASN A 215 -5.06 -9.83 21.09
C ASN A 215 -6.41 -10.41 20.64
N GLY A 216 -6.35 -11.26 19.62
CA GLY A 216 -7.55 -11.73 18.93
C GLY A 216 -8.27 -10.54 18.28
N GLU A 217 -9.50 -10.28 18.71
CA GLU A 217 -10.32 -9.19 18.22
C GLU A 217 -10.19 -7.90 19.04
N LYS A 218 -9.49 -7.95 20.18
CA LYS A 218 -9.25 -6.78 21.02
C LYS A 218 -8.02 -6.04 20.51
N VAL A 219 -8.20 -4.77 20.20
CA VAL A 219 -7.11 -3.89 19.75
C VAL A 219 -7.02 -2.70 20.70
N SER A 220 -5.80 -2.33 21.11
CA SER A 220 -5.59 -1.20 22.03
C SER A 220 -4.37 -0.40 21.66
N TYR A 221 -4.49 0.93 21.68
CA TYR A 221 -3.35 1.82 21.56
C TYR A 221 -2.49 1.78 22.84
N ASN A 222 -1.25 1.27 22.72
CA ASN A 222 -0.38 0.99 23.88
C ASN A 222 0.42 2.21 24.36
N LYS A 223 0.15 3.39 23.80
CA LYS A 223 0.77 4.68 24.14
C LYS A 223 2.26 4.81 23.79
N VAL A 224 2.80 3.90 22.98
CA VAL A 224 4.12 4.06 22.37
C VAL A 224 3.96 4.76 21.02
N ASP A 225 4.55 5.96 20.92
CA ASP A 225 4.65 6.74 19.69
C ASP A 225 6.12 6.85 19.26
N LEU A 226 6.41 6.46 18.02
CA LEU A 226 7.74 6.51 17.42
C LEU A 226 7.87 7.78 16.59
N ALA A 227 8.85 8.64 16.90
CA ALA A 227 9.10 9.85 16.12
C ALA A 227 9.65 9.50 14.72
N ALA A 228 8.88 9.79 13.68
CA ALA A 228 9.20 9.50 12.28
C ALA A 228 9.79 10.73 11.55
N GLY A 229 9.77 10.71 10.22
CA GLY A 229 9.96 11.91 9.41
C GLY A 229 8.72 12.79 9.43
N LEU A 230 8.75 13.86 8.63
CA LEU A 230 7.66 14.81 8.55
C LEU A 230 6.45 14.16 7.87
N TRP A 231 5.30 14.27 8.54
CA TRP A 231 4.00 13.83 8.04
C TRP A 231 3.98 12.39 7.47
N PRO A 232 4.22 11.36 8.29
CA PRO A 232 4.15 9.98 7.85
C PRO A 232 2.73 9.67 7.37
N TYR A 233 2.59 9.33 6.09
CA TYR A 233 1.29 9.17 5.43
C TYR A 233 0.90 7.71 5.24
N ASN A 234 1.89 6.89 4.94
CA ASN A 234 1.76 5.45 4.74
C ASN A 234 2.82 4.71 5.57
N VAL A 235 2.52 3.48 5.98
CA VAL A 235 3.42 2.59 6.72
C VAL A 235 3.27 1.17 6.22
N ASP A 236 4.37 0.49 5.93
CA ASP A 236 4.37 -0.92 5.54
C ASP A 236 5.42 -1.73 6.30
N VAL A 237 5.21 -3.03 6.44
CA VAL A 237 6.02 -3.92 7.28
C VAL A 237 6.62 -5.03 6.42
N THR A 238 7.89 -5.35 6.65
CA THR A 238 8.56 -6.45 5.96
C THR A 238 7.87 -7.79 6.24
N PRO A 239 7.89 -8.74 5.29
CA PRO A 239 7.31 -10.08 5.46
C PRO A 239 7.67 -10.80 6.75
N ASP A 240 8.92 -10.64 7.19
CA ASP A 240 9.49 -11.24 8.40
C ASP A 240 9.15 -10.46 9.69
N GLY A 241 8.54 -9.29 9.58
CA GLY A 241 8.10 -8.44 10.69
C GLY A 241 9.22 -7.67 11.39
N LYS A 242 10.44 -7.68 10.85
CA LYS A 242 11.62 -7.08 11.49
C LYS A 242 11.76 -5.59 11.26
N LEU A 243 11.28 -5.09 10.12
CA LEU A 243 11.28 -3.67 9.80
C LEU A 243 9.87 -3.18 9.46
N ALA A 244 9.60 -1.93 9.82
CA ALA A 244 8.55 -1.14 9.20
C ALA A 244 9.15 0.10 8.55
N LEU A 245 8.57 0.54 7.44
CA LEU A 245 8.97 1.72 6.67
C LEU A 245 7.80 2.70 6.60
N THR A 246 8.08 4.00 6.58
CA THR A 246 7.05 5.06 6.43
C THR A 246 7.37 5.96 5.26
N ALA A 247 6.36 6.37 4.48
CA ALA A 247 6.52 7.48 3.54
C ALA A 247 6.23 8.77 4.30
N ASP A 248 7.27 9.60 4.49
CA ASP A 248 7.19 10.86 5.23
C ASP A 248 6.96 11.99 4.23
N ASN A 249 5.69 12.38 4.01
CA ASN A 249 5.27 13.15 2.83
C ASN A 249 5.63 14.65 2.83
N GLY A 250 6.56 15.06 3.70
CA GLY A 250 7.18 16.37 3.65
C GLY A 250 6.27 17.51 4.10
N ASN A 251 5.65 18.22 3.16
CA ASN A 251 4.84 19.39 3.44
C ASN A 251 3.33 19.04 3.42
N SER A 252 2.91 18.13 4.30
CA SER A 252 1.52 17.66 4.42
C SER A 252 0.96 17.08 3.12
N GLY A 253 1.81 16.45 2.30
CA GLY A 253 1.47 15.84 1.01
C GLY A 253 1.61 16.76 -0.20
N ALA A 254 1.95 18.05 0.00
CA ALA A 254 2.27 18.95 -1.10
C ALA A 254 3.77 18.94 -1.39
N SER A 255 4.13 18.96 -2.68
CA SER A 255 5.52 19.23 -3.07
C SER A 255 5.89 20.70 -2.86
N ASP A 256 7.13 20.94 -2.46
CA ASP A 256 7.69 22.29 -2.23
C ASP A 256 9.11 22.49 -2.79
N GLY A 257 9.63 21.48 -3.51
CA GLY A 257 10.99 21.44 -4.06
C GLY A 257 12.05 20.89 -3.11
N GLN A 258 11.68 20.50 -1.89
CA GLN A 258 12.58 19.95 -0.90
C GLN A 258 12.56 18.41 -0.93
N VAL A 259 13.67 17.80 -0.50
CA VAL A 259 13.77 16.34 -0.42
C VAL A 259 13.19 15.83 0.88
N ASP A 260 12.41 14.75 0.80
CA ASP A 260 11.81 14.07 1.94
C ASP A 260 12.35 12.65 2.12
N THR A 261 11.85 11.97 3.16
CA THR A 261 12.43 10.71 3.64
C THR A 261 11.45 9.54 3.67
N VAL A 262 12.04 8.35 3.74
CA VAL A 262 11.41 7.17 4.30
C VAL A 262 12.06 6.85 5.64
N SER A 263 11.28 6.79 6.73
CA SER A 263 11.82 6.37 8.02
C SER A 263 11.88 4.85 8.12
N VAL A 264 12.97 4.34 8.73
CA VAL A 264 13.20 2.92 8.97
C VAL A 264 12.99 2.61 10.43
N ILE A 265 12.07 1.71 10.75
CA ILE A 265 11.72 1.32 12.12
C ILE A 265 12.20 -0.09 12.39
N ASP A 266 13.06 -0.25 13.41
CA ASP A 266 13.44 -1.54 13.95
C ASP A 266 12.33 -2.08 14.86
N MET A 267 11.65 -3.13 14.40
CA MET A 267 10.51 -3.75 15.09
C MET A 267 10.92 -4.82 16.11
N GLU A 268 12.19 -5.23 16.10
CA GLU A 268 12.79 -6.17 17.06
C GLU A 268 13.33 -5.46 18.30
N ALA A 269 13.58 -4.14 18.21
CA ALA A 269 13.93 -3.33 19.36
C ALA A 269 12.80 -3.34 20.41
N ALA A 270 13.18 -3.21 21.69
CA ALA A 270 12.26 -3.14 22.83
C ALA A 270 12.46 -1.82 23.61
N PRO A 271 11.58 -0.81 23.44
CA PRO A 271 10.48 -0.75 22.46
C PRO A 271 10.99 -0.59 21.01
N PRO A 272 10.14 -0.85 19.99
CA PRO A 272 10.46 -0.52 18.60
C PRO A 272 10.86 0.94 18.47
N ARG A 273 11.71 1.27 17.49
CA ARG A 273 12.19 2.65 17.30
C ARG A 273 12.61 2.91 15.87
N VAL A 274 12.51 4.18 15.45
CA VAL A 274 13.14 4.64 14.21
C VAL A 274 14.66 4.56 14.37
N VAL A 275 15.34 3.95 13.41
CA VAL A 275 16.79 3.73 13.41
C VAL A 275 17.51 4.42 12.25
N ASP A 276 16.78 4.81 11.20
CA ASP A 276 17.34 5.50 10.04
C ASP A 276 16.27 6.30 9.29
N LYS A 277 16.71 7.22 8.42
CA LYS A 277 15.87 7.98 7.48
C LYS A 277 16.57 8.04 6.13
N VAL A 278 15.95 7.45 5.12
CA VAL A 278 16.49 7.40 3.75
C VAL A 278 15.88 8.52 2.93
N VAL A 279 16.69 9.41 2.36
CA VAL A 279 16.21 10.45 1.46
C VAL A 279 15.71 9.82 0.16
N VAL A 280 14.48 10.16 -0.26
CA VAL A 280 13.84 9.56 -1.44
C VAL A 280 13.45 10.58 -2.50
N GLY A 281 13.06 11.80 -2.14
CA GLY A 281 12.63 12.82 -3.11
C GLY A 281 11.48 13.66 -2.57
N ASP A 282 10.96 14.56 -3.39
CA ASP A 282 9.93 15.54 -3.03
C ASP A 282 8.51 14.93 -3.07
N GLY A 283 7.87 14.83 -1.91
CA GLY A 283 6.50 14.35 -1.75
C GLY A 283 6.36 12.83 -1.93
N PRO A 284 6.94 11.98 -1.07
CA PRO A 284 6.65 10.56 -1.05
C PRO A 284 5.25 10.29 -0.47
N GLU A 285 4.36 9.65 -1.23
CA GLU A 285 3.02 9.28 -0.74
C GLU A 285 2.80 7.76 -0.73
N GLY A 286 2.99 7.11 -1.88
CA GLY A 286 2.91 5.66 -2.01
C GLY A 286 4.13 4.97 -1.40
N LEU A 287 3.90 3.85 -0.71
CA LEU A 287 4.94 2.98 -0.16
C LEU A 287 4.48 1.53 -0.23
N ALA A 288 5.35 0.65 -0.74
CA ALA A 288 5.08 -0.79 -0.79
C ALA A 288 6.35 -1.61 -0.59
N VAL A 289 6.35 -2.48 0.41
CA VAL A 289 7.41 -3.49 0.61
C VAL A 289 7.13 -4.70 -0.29
N SER A 290 8.16 -5.17 -0.98
CA SER A 290 8.06 -6.34 -1.86
C SER A 290 7.75 -7.62 -1.08
N PRO A 291 7.08 -8.61 -1.69
CA PRO A 291 6.82 -9.93 -1.09
C PRO A 291 8.07 -10.65 -0.57
N THR A 292 9.23 -10.37 -1.17
CA THR A 292 10.51 -10.98 -0.76
C THR A 292 11.11 -10.32 0.48
N GLY A 293 10.65 -9.12 0.85
CA GLY A 293 11.19 -8.32 1.95
C GLY A 293 12.56 -7.70 1.68
N ARG A 294 13.15 -7.92 0.49
CA ARG A 294 14.47 -7.38 0.11
C ARG A 294 14.42 -6.01 -0.55
N HIS A 295 13.24 -5.60 -0.99
CA HIS A 295 13.01 -4.32 -1.64
C HIS A 295 11.76 -3.64 -1.11
N ALA A 296 11.74 -2.32 -1.19
CA ALA A 296 10.55 -1.50 -1.08
C ALA A 296 10.59 -0.41 -2.14
N VAL A 297 9.46 0.25 -2.39
CA VAL A 297 9.39 1.43 -3.25
C VAL A 297 8.72 2.59 -2.54
N ALA A 298 9.22 3.79 -2.78
CA ALA A 298 8.54 5.04 -2.46
C ALA A 298 8.08 5.70 -3.78
N VAL A 299 6.81 6.11 -3.83
CA VAL A 299 6.23 6.83 -4.98
C VAL A 299 6.28 8.32 -4.70
N ILE A 300 6.90 9.08 -5.60
CA ILE A 300 7.31 10.47 -5.39
C ILE A 300 6.54 11.37 -6.36
N LEU A 301 5.82 12.36 -5.83
CA LEU A 301 4.96 13.24 -6.61
C LEU A 301 5.73 14.20 -7.53
N ARG A 302 6.90 14.68 -7.10
CA ARG A 302 7.78 15.60 -7.85
C ARG A 302 7.06 16.86 -8.36
N GLY A 303 6.09 17.38 -7.61
CA GLY A 303 5.34 18.57 -8.00
C GLY A 303 4.41 18.40 -9.21
N SER A 304 4.06 17.16 -9.59
CA SER A 304 3.26 16.90 -10.80
C SER A 304 1.82 17.43 -10.76
N ASN A 305 1.30 17.72 -9.58
CA ASN A 305 0.03 18.42 -9.35
C ASN A 305 0.21 19.88 -8.89
N SER A 306 1.43 20.42 -8.93
CA SER A 306 1.73 21.80 -8.51
C SER A 306 1.54 22.81 -9.65
N ALA A 307 1.64 24.11 -9.32
CA ALA A 307 1.58 25.17 -10.31
C ALA A 307 2.65 24.98 -11.39
N LYS A 308 2.28 25.10 -12.67
CA LYS A 308 3.20 24.85 -13.81
C LYS A 308 4.39 25.82 -13.86
N ASN A 309 4.31 26.94 -13.16
CA ASN A 309 5.39 27.93 -13.04
C ASN A 309 6.22 27.77 -11.75
N ALA A 310 5.90 26.80 -10.88
CA ALA A 310 6.73 26.51 -9.72
C ALA A 310 8.09 25.98 -10.18
N TYR A 311 9.18 26.42 -9.53
CA TYR A 311 10.53 26.03 -9.91
C TYR A 311 10.80 24.52 -9.76
N PHE A 312 9.99 23.84 -8.95
CA PHE A 312 10.04 22.40 -8.69
C PHE A 312 8.99 21.59 -9.47
N TYR A 313 8.19 22.23 -10.33
CA TYR A 313 7.21 21.52 -11.14
C TYR A 313 7.89 20.53 -12.10
N ASN A 314 7.49 19.26 -12.03
CA ASN A 314 7.76 18.27 -13.07
C ASN A 314 6.43 17.71 -13.53
N ARG A 315 6.22 17.56 -14.84
CA ARG A 315 4.99 16.92 -15.37
C ARG A 315 4.80 15.52 -14.81
N ASP A 316 5.90 14.79 -14.68
CA ASP A 316 5.93 13.39 -14.26
C ASP A 316 6.46 13.25 -12.82
N GLY A 317 5.87 12.30 -12.09
CA GLY A 317 6.43 11.82 -10.83
C GLY A 317 7.45 10.69 -11.05
N SER A 318 7.84 10.03 -9.97
CA SER A 318 8.82 8.93 -10.05
C SER A 318 8.58 7.86 -8.99
N VAL A 319 9.28 6.74 -9.14
CA VAL A 319 9.34 5.65 -8.18
C VAL A 319 10.78 5.44 -7.77
N VAL A 320 11.05 5.46 -6.47
CA VAL A 320 12.37 5.21 -5.90
C VAL A 320 12.41 3.80 -5.33
N LEU A 321 13.30 2.98 -5.84
CA LEU A 321 13.59 1.65 -5.31
C LEU A 321 14.48 1.78 -4.08
N LEU A 322 14.09 1.09 -3.01
CA LEU A 322 14.86 0.91 -1.79
C LEU A 322 15.29 -0.55 -1.67
N LYS A 323 16.56 -0.77 -1.34
CA LYS A 323 17.10 -2.09 -0.99
C LYS A 323 17.13 -2.24 0.52
N ILE A 324 16.70 -3.41 0.99
CA ILE A 324 16.66 -3.80 2.40
C ILE A 324 17.66 -4.92 2.62
N ASP A 325 18.68 -4.66 3.44
CA ASP A 325 19.71 -5.63 3.85
C ASP A 325 19.81 -5.66 5.38
N GLY A 326 19.15 -6.64 5.99
CA GLY A 326 18.93 -6.67 7.43
C GLY A 326 18.17 -5.43 7.90
N LYS A 327 18.80 -4.61 8.76
CA LYS A 327 18.23 -3.35 9.26
C LYS A 327 18.60 -2.12 8.42
N LYS A 328 19.47 -2.29 7.42
CA LYS A 328 19.94 -1.20 6.57
C LYS A 328 19.02 -1.07 5.36
N VAL A 329 18.49 0.13 5.14
CA VAL A 329 17.72 0.47 3.96
C VAL A 329 18.51 1.50 3.15
N THR A 330 18.62 1.29 1.84
CA THR A 330 19.39 2.18 0.96
C THR A 330 18.63 2.48 -0.31
N ARG A 331 18.74 3.72 -0.79
CA ARG A 331 18.23 4.09 -2.11
C ARG A 331 19.05 3.39 -3.20
N ALA A 332 18.38 2.65 -4.07
CA ALA A 332 18.99 1.92 -5.18
C ALA A 332 18.95 2.76 -6.47
N ASN A 333 17.79 2.86 -7.12
CA ASN A 333 17.60 3.68 -8.31
C ASN A 333 16.22 4.36 -8.31
N GLU A 334 16.04 5.30 -9.23
CA GLU A 334 14.77 6.00 -9.45
C GLU A 334 14.33 5.82 -10.90
N VAL A 335 13.03 5.67 -11.10
CA VAL A 335 12.40 5.54 -12.41
C VAL A 335 11.31 6.60 -12.53
N VAL A 336 11.43 7.49 -13.51
CA VAL A 336 10.37 8.45 -13.86
C VAL A 336 9.18 7.66 -14.41
N VAL A 337 7.99 7.97 -13.89
CA VAL A 337 6.72 7.39 -14.35
C VAL A 337 5.88 8.50 -14.97
N ARG A 338 4.57 8.56 -14.74
CA ARG A 338 3.71 9.60 -15.30
C ARG A 338 3.17 10.53 -14.21
N GLY A 339 2.20 11.40 -14.52
CA GLY A 339 1.78 12.49 -13.65
C GLY A 339 0.99 12.01 -12.44
N LEU A 340 1.33 12.57 -11.27
CA LEU A 340 0.74 12.30 -9.95
C LEU A 340 0.63 10.80 -9.68
N PRO A 341 1.77 10.09 -9.54
CA PRO A 341 1.75 8.68 -9.24
C PRO A 341 1.38 8.46 -7.77
N GLU A 342 0.54 7.46 -7.51
CA GLU A 342 -0.09 7.24 -6.19
C GLU A 342 0.24 5.83 -5.66
N GLY A 343 -0.69 4.89 -5.83
CA GLY A 343 -0.57 3.53 -5.34
C GLY A 343 0.46 2.71 -6.10
N ALA A 344 1.19 1.86 -5.38
CA ALA A 344 2.13 0.89 -5.93
C ALA A 344 1.79 -0.53 -5.48
N VAL A 345 1.82 -1.49 -6.40
CA VAL A 345 1.49 -2.89 -6.13
C VAL A 345 2.57 -3.79 -6.74
N TRP A 346 3.12 -4.69 -5.93
CA TRP A 346 4.05 -5.72 -6.40
C TRP A 346 3.29 -6.94 -6.93
N SER A 347 3.81 -7.56 -8.00
CA SER A 347 3.44 -8.94 -8.33
C SER A 347 3.81 -9.88 -7.19
N ALA A 348 3.10 -11.00 -7.06
CA ALA A 348 3.29 -11.96 -5.97
C ALA A 348 4.72 -12.54 -5.90
N ASP A 349 5.38 -12.64 -7.05
CA ASP A 349 6.78 -13.08 -7.16
C ASP A 349 7.80 -11.95 -6.95
N GLY A 350 7.34 -10.71 -6.73
CA GLY A 350 8.16 -9.52 -6.52
C GLY A 350 8.92 -9.03 -7.75
N LYS A 351 8.61 -9.54 -8.96
CA LYS A 351 9.35 -9.19 -10.19
C LYS A 351 8.77 -7.99 -10.94
N TYR A 352 7.50 -7.68 -10.76
CA TYR A 352 6.83 -6.57 -11.42
C TYR A 352 6.24 -5.62 -10.39
N LEU A 353 6.19 -4.35 -10.76
CA LEU A 353 5.57 -3.29 -9.99
C LEU A 353 4.59 -2.52 -10.87
N TYR A 354 3.38 -2.35 -10.37
CA TYR A 354 2.30 -1.59 -10.98
C TYR A 354 2.16 -0.26 -10.24
N VAL A 355 2.19 0.86 -10.97
CA VAL A 355 2.10 2.20 -10.38
C VAL A 355 1.01 3.00 -11.10
N GLY A 356 -0.03 3.37 -10.35
CA GLY A 356 -1.13 4.18 -10.85
C GLY A 356 -0.69 5.63 -11.03
N ASN A 357 -0.97 6.21 -12.19
CA ASN A 357 -0.66 7.59 -12.51
C ASN A 357 -1.98 8.35 -12.62
N PHE A 358 -2.30 9.14 -11.61
CA PHE A 358 -3.61 9.77 -11.47
C PHE A 358 -3.93 10.64 -12.69
N ILE A 359 -3.05 11.59 -13.03
CA ILE A 359 -3.28 12.57 -14.12
C ILE A 359 -3.40 11.88 -15.48
N ASP A 360 -2.69 10.77 -15.67
CA ASP A 360 -2.63 10.05 -16.95
C ASP A 360 -3.69 8.96 -17.10
N GLN A 361 -4.46 8.67 -16.04
CA GLN A 361 -5.50 7.64 -16.02
C GLN A 361 -4.98 6.26 -16.47
N ASP A 362 -3.78 5.89 -16.03
CA ASP A 362 -3.16 4.62 -16.40
C ASP A 362 -2.31 4.01 -15.28
N ILE A 363 -1.83 2.80 -15.55
CA ILE A 363 -0.87 2.09 -14.71
C ILE A 363 0.41 1.91 -15.50
N SER A 364 1.53 2.38 -14.96
CA SER A 364 2.86 2.07 -15.47
C SER A 364 3.30 0.70 -14.94
N ILE A 365 3.83 -0.16 -15.82
CA ILE A 365 4.40 -1.46 -15.43
C ILE A 365 5.92 -1.38 -15.43
N LEU A 366 6.51 -1.58 -14.26
CA LEU A 366 7.95 -1.65 -14.05
C LEU A 366 8.36 -3.09 -13.73
N ARG A 367 9.62 -3.43 -13.98
CA ARG A 367 10.21 -4.75 -13.68
C ARG A 367 11.43 -4.57 -12.80
N LEU A 368 11.60 -5.46 -11.82
CA LEU A 368 12.81 -5.59 -11.03
C LEU A 368 13.81 -6.50 -11.77
N ASP A 369 14.98 -5.96 -12.10
CA ASP A 369 16.11 -6.66 -12.71
C ASP A 369 17.28 -6.64 -11.73
N GLY A 370 17.45 -7.74 -10.98
CA GLY A 370 18.35 -7.77 -9.83
C GLY A 370 17.91 -6.78 -8.74
N ASP A 371 18.75 -5.79 -8.46
CA ASP A 371 18.49 -4.70 -7.50
C ASP A 371 18.17 -3.37 -8.23
N THR A 372 17.69 -3.42 -9.47
CA THR A 372 17.36 -2.24 -10.28
C THR A 372 15.95 -2.32 -10.82
N LEU A 373 15.16 -1.26 -10.62
CA LEU A 373 13.83 -1.13 -11.22
C LEU A 373 13.95 -0.54 -12.62
N VAL A 374 13.31 -1.15 -13.62
CA VAL A 374 13.36 -0.71 -15.02
C VAL A 374 11.96 -0.59 -15.63
N PRO A 375 11.70 0.40 -16.50
CA PRO A 375 10.46 0.44 -17.28
C PRO A 375 10.32 -0.76 -18.20
N THR A 376 9.12 -1.33 -18.29
CA THR A 376 8.81 -2.35 -19.32
C THR A 376 8.42 -1.73 -20.66
N GLY A 377 8.12 -0.42 -20.66
CA GLY A 377 7.51 0.28 -21.80
C GLY A 377 6.02 -0.02 -21.98
N LYS A 378 5.40 -0.78 -21.07
CA LYS A 378 3.96 -1.08 -21.07
C LYS A 378 3.22 -0.21 -20.06
N SER A 379 2.02 0.22 -20.44
CA SER A 379 1.04 0.78 -19.52
C SER A 379 -0.34 0.20 -19.77
N VAL A 380 -1.21 0.29 -18.76
CA VAL A 380 -2.60 -0.19 -18.81
C VAL A 380 -3.52 1.01 -18.60
N PRO A 381 -4.32 1.41 -19.61
CA PRO A 381 -5.29 2.49 -19.43
C PRO A 381 -6.38 2.08 -18.45
N LEU A 382 -6.87 3.04 -17.67
CA LEU A 382 -7.94 2.88 -16.69
C LEU A 382 -9.20 3.61 -17.14
N GLN A 383 -10.31 3.36 -16.44
CA GLN A 383 -11.60 4.01 -16.70
C GLN A 383 -11.74 5.34 -15.94
N GLY A 384 -10.72 5.74 -15.18
CA GLY A 384 -10.67 6.98 -14.42
C GLY A 384 -9.28 7.22 -13.82
N HIS A 385 -9.17 8.19 -12.92
CA HIS A 385 -7.90 8.61 -12.32
C HIS A 385 -7.57 7.79 -11.06
N PRO A 386 -6.54 6.92 -11.07
CA PRO A 386 -6.24 6.01 -9.96
C PRO A 386 -5.75 6.76 -8.72
N ALA A 387 -6.63 6.94 -7.74
CA ALA A 387 -6.34 7.57 -6.45
C ALA A 387 -5.66 6.61 -5.47
N ALA A 388 -5.97 5.31 -5.56
CA ALA A 388 -5.43 4.32 -4.66
C ALA A 388 -5.40 2.93 -5.29
N MET A 389 -4.43 2.11 -4.88
CA MET A 389 -4.25 0.75 -5.39
C MET A 389 -3.83 -0.22 -4.30
N ARG A 390 -4.26 -1.49 -4.44
CA ARG A 390 -3.82 -2.56 -3.54
C ARG A 390 -3.86 -3.91 -4.23
N GLY A 391 -2.78 -4.68 -4.06
CA GLY A 391 -2.77 -6.11 -4.38
C GLY A 391 -3.07 -6.97 -3.16
N THR A 392 -3.25 -8.26 -3.40
CA THR A 392 -3.34 -9.25 -2.32
C THR A 392 -2.03 -9.28 -1.53
N MET A 393 -2.13 -9.22 -0.20
CA MET A 393 -1.00 -9.37 0.69
C MET A 393 -0.49 -10.81 0.63
N THR A 394 0.68 -11.03 0.03
CA THR A 394 1.29 -12.36 -0.09
C THR A 394 2.17 -12.73 1.10
N HIS A 395 2.53 -11.75 1.93
CA HIS A 395 3.27 -11.97 3.14
C HIS A 395 2.40 -11.84 4.34
#